data_AF-A0A9R1C7Z4-F1
#
_entry.id   AF-A0A9R1C7Z4-F1
#
_cell.length_a   1.000
_cell.length_b   1.000
_cell.length_c   1.000
_cell.angle_alpha   90.00
_cell.angle_beta   90.00
_cell.angle_gamma   90.00
#
_symmetry.space_group_name_H-M   'P 1'
#
loop_
_entity.id
_entity.type
_entity.pdbx_description
1 polymer ?
#
loop_
_entity_poly.entity_id
_entity_poly.type
_entity_poly.pdbx_seq_one_letter_code
_entity_poly.pdbx_strand_id
1 'polypeptide(L)'
;MILTGPSATIYNRGMGKLKKKFTEEQEWSYKHDFPFEEVCGTYHVLAKLIAPRLRRFKALDKHGNAPGFKGIAEWNNGIQKMTDAFELLEDTKALSDEENKKVAEGLTLFCKYFRYLWD
;
A
#
# COMPACT_ATOMS: atom_id res chain seq x y z
N MET A 1 -66.92 -43.78 -8.49
CA MET A 1 -67.44 -43.22 -9.75
C MET A 1 -66.30 -42.44 -10.39
N ILE A 2 -65.77 -42.97 -11.49
CA ILE A 2 -64.80 -42.33 -12.39
C ILE A 2 -65.61 -41.55 -13.44
N LEU A 3 -64.94 -40.60 -14.11
CA LEU A 3 -65.07 -40.12 -15.51
C LEU A 3 -65.27 -38.58 -15.54
N THR A 4 -64.64 -37.74 -16.37
CA THR A 4 -63.60 -37.73 -17.44
C THR A 4 -63.46 -36.25 -17.86
N GLY A 5 -62.27 -35.62 -17.95
CA GLY A 5 -61.57 -35.18 -19.20
C GLY A 5 -62.22 -34.01 -20.00
N PRO A 6 -61.53 -33.20 -20.88
CA PRO A 6 -60.11 -33.16 -21.27
C PRO A 6 -59.42 -31.75 -21.35
N SER A 7 -58.08 -31.77 -21.33
CA SER A 7 -57.06 -31.03 -22.13
C SER A 7 -57.17 -29.51 -22.47
N ALA A 8 -56.15 -28.72 -22.08
CA ALA A 8 -55.23 -28.03 -23.00
C ALA A 8 -54.05 -27.34 -22.29
N THR A 9 -52.87 -27.51 -22.87
CA THR A 9 -51.51 -27.07 -22.55
C THR A 9 -51.30 -25.56 -22.36
N ILE A 10 -50.53 -25.12 -21.35
CA ILE A 10 -49.70 -23.90 -21.42
C ILE A 10 -48.31 -24.17 -20.81
N TYR A 11 -47.29 -23.73 -21.55
CA TYR A 11 -45.86 -23.97 -21.41
C TYR A 11 -45.20 -23.52 -20.09
N ASN A 12 -44.14 -24.25 -19.72
CA ASN A 12 -43.08 -23.91 -18.76
C ASN A 12 -42.52 -22.49 -18.94
N ARG A 13 -42.22 -21.79 -17.83
CA ARG A 13 -40.88 -21.22 -17.54
C ARG A 13 -40.79 -20.65 -16.12
N GLY A 14 -40.68 -21.52 -15.11
CA GLY A 14 -40.18 -21.11 -13.79
C GLY A 14 -38.67 -20.88 -13.88
N MET A 15 -38.21 -19.64 -13.67
CA MET A 15 -36.79 -19.28 -13.64
C MET A 15 -36.07 -19.93 -12.45
N GLY A 16 -35.71 -21.20 -12.60
CA GLY A 16 -34.71 -21.85 -11.77
C GLY A 16 -33.37 -21.17 -12.01
N LYS A 17 -32.83 -20.58 -10.94
CA LYS A 17 -31.54 -19.87 -10.87
C LYS A 17 -30.52 -20.51 -11.81
N LEU A 18 -30.09 -19.78 -12.84
CA LEU A 18 -28.90 -20.12 -13.60
C LEU A 18 -27.76 -20.24 -12.58
N LYS A 19 -27.40 -21.48 -12.22
CA LYS A 19 -26.09 -21.76 -11.65
C LYS A 19 -25.10 -21.46 -12.76
N LYS A 20 -24.68 -20.19 -12.83
CA LYS A 20 -23.52 -19.82 -13.61
C LYS A 20 -22.39 -20.65 -13.02
N LYS A 21 -21.90 -21.64 -13.78
CA LYS A 21 -20.64 -22.29 -13.46
C LYS A 21 -19.60 -21.17 -13.52
N PHE A 22 -19.19 -20.71 -12.35
CA PHE A 22 -17.97 -19.93 -12.24
C PHE A 22 -16.86 -20.86 -12.71
N THR A 23 -16.31 -20.59 -13.89
CA THR A 23 -15.05 -21.17 -14.30
C THR A 23 -13.99 -20.64 -13.33
N GLU A 24 -13.14 -21.53 -12.80
CA GLU A 24 -12.11 -21.22 -11.81
C GLU A 24 -11.22 -20.03 -12.21
N GLU A 25 -11.16 -19.72 -13.51
CA GLU A 25 -10.48 -18.58 -14.13
C GLU A 25 -11.01 -17.19 -13.72
N GLN A 26 -12.14 -17.09 -13.00
CA GLN A 26 -12.69 -15.83 -12.48
C GLN A 26 -12.53 -15.64 -10.97
N GLU A 27 -11.76 -16.47 -10.27
CA GLU A 27 -11.16 -16.05 -8.99
C GLU A 27 -9.93 -15.20 -9.30
N TRP A 28 -10.12 -13.88 -9.41
CA TRP A 28 -9.01 -12.95 -9.31
C TRP A 28 -8.27 -13.20 -7.98
N SER A 29 -7.05 -13.72 -8.04
CA SER A 29 -6.30 -14.23 -6.88
C SER A 29 -5.52 -13.14 -6.13
N TYR A 30 -6.04 -11.92 -6.02
CA TYR A 30 -5.46 -10.89 -5.13
C TYR A 30 -5.33 -11.35 -3.67
N LYS A 31 -5.95 -12.49 -3.32
CA LYS A 31 -5.80 -13.17 -2.04
C LYS A 31 -4.37 -13.67 -1.75
N HIS A 32 -3.46 -13.73 -2.74
CA HIS A 32 -2.13 -14.35 -2.54
C HIS A 32 -0.93 -13.57 -3.11
N ASP A 33 -1.11 -12.36 -3.65
CA ASP A 33 0.02 -11.62 -4.23
C ASP A 33 1.01 -11.12 -3.16
N PHE A 34 0.54 -10.91 -1.93
CA PHE A 34 1.35 -10.46 -0.79
C PHE A 34 0.93 -11.19 0.50
N PRO A 35 1.87 -11.50 1.42
CA PRO A 35 1.55 -12.03 2.75
C PRO A 35 0.61 -11.08 3.51
N PHE A 36 -0.30 -11.66 4.30
CA PHE A 36 -1.28 -10.87 5.08
C PHE A 36 -0.58 -9.86 6.01
N GLU A 37 0.52 -10.27 6.63
CA GLU A 37 1.32 -9.42 7.51
C GLU A 37 1.95 -8.24 6.78
N GLU A 38 2.35 -8.41 5.52
CA GLU A 38 2.87 -7.33 4.68
C GLU A 38 1.77 -6.35 4.28
N VAL A 39 0.57 -6.86 3.98
CA VAL A 39 -0.60 -6.02 3.67
C VAL A 39 -0.99 -5.20 4.90
N CYS A 40 -1.16 -5.84 6.06
CA CYS A 40 -1.52 -5.15 7.31
C CYS A 40 -0.36 -4.27 7.84
N GLY A 41 0.88 -4.61 7.52
CA GLY A 41 2.10 -3.89 7.91
C GLY A 41 2.73 -3.10 6.77
N THR A 42 1.93 -2.61 5.81
CA THR A 42 2.45 -1.99 4.57
C THR A 42 3.51 -0.93 4.85
N TYR A 43 3.31 -0.09 5.87
CA TYR A 43 4.27 0.96 6.20
C TYR A 43 5.62 0.41 6.69
N HIS A 44 5.65 -0.71 7.43
CA HIS A 44 6.90 -1.38 7.83
C HIS A 44 7.64 -1.91 6.61
N VAL A 45 6.92 -2.49 5.64
CA VAL A 45 7.50 -2.97 4.39
C VAL A 45 8.11 -1.81 3.59
N LEU A 46 7.35 -0.72 3.44
CA LEU A 46 7.81 0.48 2.75
C LEU A 46 8.99 1.13 3.47
N ALA A 47 8.99 1.18 4.80
CA ALA A 47 10.08 1.72 5.60
C ALA A 47 11.40 0.98 5.31
N LYS A 48 11.37 -0.36 5.37
CA LYS A 48 12.52 -1.23 5.06
C LYS A 48 13.05 -1.05 3.64
N LEU A 49 12.20 -0.61 2.71
CA LEU A 49 12.59 -0.30 1.35
C LEU A 49 13.14 1.13 1.23
N ILE A 50 12.52 2.11 1.88
CA ILE A 50 12.82 3.53 1.69
C ILE A 50 14.07 3.95 2.46
N ALA A 51 14.23 3.57 3.73
CA ALA A 51 15.35 4.03 4.55
C ALA A 51 16.73 3.73 3.94
N PRO A 52 17.05 2.49 3.49
CA PRO A 52 18.34 2.22 2.84
C PRO A 52 18.57 3.05 1.57
N ARG A 53 17.51 3.36 0.81
CA ARG A 53 17.60 4.19 -0.40
C ARG A 53 17.90 5.64 -0.04
N LEU A 54 17.27 6.19 0.99
CA LEU A 54 17.57 7.54 1.48
C LEU A 54 19.00 7.65 2.03
N ARG A 55 19.47 6.65 2.79
CA ARG A 55 20.89 6.58 3.22
C ARG A 55 21.83 6.61 2.02
N ARG A 56 21.53 5.82 0.99
CA ARG A 56 22.36 5.76 -0.22
C ARG A 56 22.30 7.05 -1.03
N PHE A 57 21.11 7.64 -1.19
CA PHE A 57 20.92 8.92 -1.88
C PHE A 57 21.77 10.01 -1.24
N LYS A 58 21.68 10.18 0.08
CA LYS A 58 22.51 11.13 0.83
C LYS A 58 24.01 10.86 0.70
N ALA A 59 24.41 9.59 0.69
CA ALA A 59 25.82 9.20 0.60
C ALA A 59 26.40 9.34 -0.81
N LEU A 60 25.58 9.35 -1.85
CA LEU A 60 26.04 9.59 -3.22
C LEU A 60 26.50 11.04 -3.38
N ASP A 61 25.85 11.99 -2.69
CA ASP A 61 26.17 13.43 -2.70
C ASP A 61 26.33 14.00 -4.14
N LYS A 62 25.57 13.43 -5.08
CA LYS A 62 25.52 13.83 -6.50
C LYS A 62 24.25 14.60 -6.86
N HIS A 63 23.41 14.85 -5.87
CA HIS A 63 22.14 15.55 -6.02
C HIS A 63 22.26 17.05 -5.79
N GLY A 64 21.38 17.80 -6.44
CA GLY A 64 21.11 19.19 -6.09
C GLY A 64 20.45 19.33 -4.70
N ASN A 65 19.88 20.51 -4.42
CA ASN A 65 19.08 20.74 -3.22
C ASN A 65 17.60 20.97 -3.58
N ALA A 66 16.71 20.47 -2.72
CA ALA A 66 15.28 20.78 -2.84
C ALA A 66 15.00 22.28 -2.57
N PRO A 67 13.96 22.86 -3.17
CA PRO A 67 13.58 24.25 -2.94
C PRO A 67 13.18 24.48 -1.48
N GLY A 68 13.53 25.66 -0.96
CA GLY A 68 13.28 26.03 0.43
C GLY A 68 14.41 25.67 1.40
N PHE A 69 15.44 24.94 0.95
CA PHE A 69 16.68 24.74 1.69
C PHE A 69 17.76 25.71 1.20
N LYS A 70 18.56 26.26 2.13
CA LYS A 70 19.61 27.25 1.83
C LYS A 70 20.85 26.65 1.16
N GLY A 71 20.94 25.32 1.09
CA GLY A 71 22.04 24.62 0.44
C GLY A 71 22.02 23.12 0.73
N ILE A 72 23.03 22.42 0.21
CA ILE A 72 23.11 20.96 0.28
C ILE A 72 23.20 20.42 1.72
N ALA A 73 23.88 21.13 2.62
CA ALA A 73 23.98 20.73 4.02
C ALA A 73 22.60 20.70 4.72
N GLU A 74 21.77 21.72 4.49
CA GLU A 74 20.42 21.77 5.07
C GLU A 74 19.50 20.72 4.44
N TRP A 75 19.66 20.48 3.13
CA TRP A 75 18.95 19.41 2.44
C TRP A 75 19.33 18.02 2.97
N ASN A 76 20.63 17.77 3.19
CA ASN A 76 21.14 16.54 3.78
C ASN A 76 20.61 16.32 5.21
N ASN A 77 20.45 17.38 6.00
CA ASN A 77 19.77 17.30 7.29
C ASN A 77 18.29 16.93 7.15
N GLY A 78 17.60 17.47 6.13
CA GLY A 78 16.24 17.08 5.78
C GLY A 78 16.13 15.60 5.41
N ILE A 79 17.02 15.10 4.54
CA ILE A 79 17.08 13.69 4.15
C ILE A 79 17.38 12.80 5.37
N GLN A 80 18.25 13.24 6.29
CA GLN A 80 18.52 12.49 7.51
C GLN A 80 17.25 12.35 8.36
N LYS A 81 16.47 13.42 8.55
CA LYS A 81 15.20 13.36 9.29
C LYS A 81 14.19 12.41 8.64
N MET A 82 14.11 12.39 7.31
CA MET A 82 13.29 11.41 6.58
C MET A 82 13.80 9.99 6.84
N THR A 83 15.12 9.79 6.79
CA THR A 83 15.76 8.48 7.05
C THR A 83 15.46 7.99 8.45
N ASP A 84 15.67 8.82 9.47
CA ASP A 84 15.41 8.50 10.88
C ASP A 84 13.94 8.11 11.10
N ALA A 85 13.01 8.80 10.46
CA ALA A 85 11.59 8.49 10.53
C ALA A 85 11.27 7.10 9.96
N PHE A 86 11.82 6.75 8.79
CA PHE A 86 11.61 5.43 8.23
C PHE A 86 12.32 4.35 9.05
N GLU A 87 13.52 4.58 9.59
CA GLU A 87 14.20 3.63 10.47
C GLU A 87 13.40 3.33 11.74
N LEU A 88 12.76 4.34 12.34
CA LEU A 88 11.83 4.14 13.47
C LEU A 88 10.61 3.30 13.07
N LEU A 89 10.12 3.48 11.84
CA LEU A 89 8.98 2.72 11.31
C LEU A 89 9.37 1.31 10.83
N GLU A 90 10.65 0.98 10.68
CA GLU A 90 11.08 -0.40 10.40
C GLU A 90 10.91 -1.32 11.63
N ASP A 91 11.02 -0.73 12.81
CA ASP A 91 10.88 -1.42 14.09
C ASP A 91 9.41 -1.72 14.38
N THR A 92 9.14 -2.91 14.91
CA THR A 92 7.80 -3.36 15.30
C THR A 92 7.45 -2.95 16.74
N LYS A 93 8.38 -2.31 17.47
CA LYS A 93 8.13 -1.81 18.82
C LYS A 93 7.16 -0.64 18.82
N ALA A 94 6.47 -0.44 19.95
CA ALA A 94 5.73 0.78 20.20
C ALA A 94 6.69 1.98 20.31
N LEU A 95 6.37 3.07 19.62
CA LEU A 95 7.15 4.30 19.64
C LEU A 95 6.75 5.20 20.80
N SER A 96 7.72 5.89 21.40
CA SER A 96 7.44 6.97 22.36
C SER A 96 6.79 8.18 21.70
N ASP A 97 6.27 9.12 22.49
CA ASP A 97 5.73 10.38 21.97
C ASP A 97 6.80 11.20 21.22
N GLU A 98 8.04 11.19 21.70
CA GLU A 98 9.17 11.83 21.03
C GLU A 98 9.53 11.15 19.72
N GLU A 99 9.53 9.82 19.67
CA GLU A 99 9.76 9.05 18.44
C GLU A 99 8.63 9.31 17.43
N ASN A 100 7.37 9.34 17.88
CA ASN A 100 6.22 9.68 17.03
C ASN A 100 6.31 11.09 16.44
N LYS A 101 6.81 12.09 17.20
CA LYS A 101 7.06 13.45 16.69
C LYS A 101 8.13 13.44 15.60
N LYS A 102 9.22 12.68 15.78
CA LYS A 102 10.28 12.54 14.77
C LYS A 102 9.76 11.88 13.50
N VAL A 103 8.94 10.83 13.64
CA VAL A 103 8.28 10.17 12.52
C VAL A 103 7.39 11.15 11.77
N ALA A 104 6.53 11.91 12.46
CA ALA A 104 5.65 12.88 11.85
C ALA A 104 6.41 13.98 11.08
N GLU A 105 7.49 14.50 11.65
CA GLU A 105 8.35 15.49 10.99
C GLU A 105 8.99 14.90 9.72
N GLY A 106 9.61 13.72 9.83
CA GLY A 106 10.28 13.07 8.70
C GLY A 106 9.32 12.67 7.58
N LEU A 107 8.13 12.16 7.90
CA LEU A 107 7.09 11.85 6.91
C LEU A 107 6.55 13.11 6.23
N THR A 108 6.39 14.22 6.97
CA THR A 108 5.98 15.51 6.40
C THR A 108 7.01 16.01 5.40
N LEU A 109 8.30 15.93 5.75
CA LEU A 109 9.39 16.27 4.85
C LEU A 109 9.40 15.35 3.62
N PHE A 110 9.27 14.04 3.81
CA PHE A 110 9.26 13.06 2.72
C PHE A 110 8.10 13.32 1.76
N CYS A 111 6.89 13.52 2.27
CA CYS A 111 5.72 13.83 1.44
C CYS A 111 5.93 15.11 0.61
N LYS A 112 6.43 16.17 1.24
CA LYS A 112 6.68 17.45 0.57
C LYS A 112 7.76 17.35 -0.52
N TYR A 113 8.82 16.58 -0.27
CA TYR A 113 10.00 16.54 -1.13
C TYR A 113 10.22 15.20 -1.85
N PHE A 114 9.22 14.33 -1.89
CA PHE A 114 9.33 13.01 -2.51
C PHE A 114 9.84 13.08 -3.94
N ARG A 115 9.32 14.04 -4.73
CA ARG A 115 9.73 14.28 -6.12
C ARG A 115 11.07 15.00 -6.26
N TYR A 116 11.74 15.32 -5.17
CA TYR A 116 13.11 15.88 -5.12
C TYR A 116 14.15 14.82 -4.73
N LEU A 117 13.72 13.58 -4.48
CA LEU A 117 14.57 12.41 -4.35
C LEU A 117 14.86 11.79 -5.72
N TRP A 118 15.20 12.64 -6.69
CA TRP A 118 15.65 12.24 -8.01
C TRP A 118 17.13 12.57 -8.12
N ASP A 119 17.88 11.60 -8.60
CA ASP A 119 19.21 11.74 -9.19
C ASP A 119 19.19 10.97 -10.51
#